data_AF-A0AAC9B932-F1
#
_entry.id   AF-A0AAC9B932-F1
#
_cell.length_a   1.000
_cell.length_b   1.000
_cell.length_c   1.000
_cell.angle_alpha   90.00
_cell.angle_beta   90.00
_cell.angle_gamma   90.00
#
_symmetry.space_group_name_H-M   'P 1'
#
loop_
_entity.id
_entity.type
_entity.pdbx_description
1 polymer ?
#
loop_
_entity_poly.entity_id
_entity_poly.type
_entity_poly.pdbx_seq_one_letter_code
_entity_poly.pdbx_strand_id
1 'polypeptide(L)'
;MKNQAVLLLLAILGATSVQAADTDRELARQLALQQKNLLPLLSNQQYQSPLPNLLQKASPRLKRQASDANQAAISRQGLDGEVKQLMQLRLANTDQAAALQQGVEPLVAYVPSGDEKSWSAIEAFDSAGNPVYLDVDKAPARPVLVVEADPVKAKNAGLKVMRKALANADLQNAPRVAASTAPLKTSILKKIRLKDDQEPWLLGAAEVYAVVAGVNPSRDEPVVDIVDMPYLDYDNTDYTPNQILVYWDRYRWGAVDVVMMEQDDNVNYKELSALLIEALKLGFTAGGVPEALPFLDLGGRIVKALPDSWMTNNDDYLDTFYTLEQDQVYRQYPGAAGNAVIDLEPKEIAPTRP
;
A
#
# COMPACT_ATOMS: atom_id res chain seq x y z
N MET A 1 10.66 32.94 -1.52
CA MET A 1 11.66 31.90 -1.17
C MET A 1 11.04 30.52 -0.90
N LYS A 2 9.84 30.40 -0.30
CA LYS A 2 9.17 29.08 -0.12
C LYS A 2 8.65 28.43 -1.43
N ASN A 3 8.25 29.21 -2.44
CA ASN A 3 7.72 28.65 -3.69
C ASN A 3 8.80 28.14 -4.68
N GLN A 4 10.07 28.52 -4.53
CA GLN A 4 11.15 28.03 -5.38
C GLN A 4 11.69 26.67 -4.91
N ALA A 5 11.56 26.34 -3.62
CA ALA A 5 11.98 25.05 -3.07
C ALA A 5 11.04 23.91 -3.50
N VAL A 6 9.73 24.18 -3.63
CA VAL A 6 8.72 23.19 -4.07
C VAL A 6 8.89 22.86 -5.55
N LEU A 7 9.14 23.88 -6.40
CA LEU A 7 9.39 23.68 -7.84
C LEU A 7 10.70 22.91 -8.13
N LEU A 8 11.72 23.07 -7.28
CA LEU A 8 12.98 22.33 -7.42
C LEU A 8 12.84 20.86 -6.97
N LEU A 9 12.02 20.59 -5.95
CA LEU A 9 11.73 19.22 -5.50
C LEU A 9 10.98 18.41 -6.56
N LEU A 10 9.94 18.99 -7.17
CA LEU A 10 9.14 18.36 -8.24
C LEU A 10 9.96 18.03 -9.49
N ALA A 11 10.92 18.88 -9.88
CA ALA A 11 11.78 18.63 -11.04
C ALA A 11 12.82 17.51 -10.79
N ILE A 12 13.27 17.34 -9.55
CA ILE A 12 14.20 16.27 -9.16
C ILE A 12 13.44 14.93 -9.07
N LEU A 13 12.22 14.92 -8.52
CA LEU A 13 11.35 13.74 -8.46
C LEU A 13 11.00 13.19 -9.86
N GLY A 14 10.67 14.07 -10.81
CA GLY A 14 10.36 13.68 -12.19
C GLY A 14 11.55 13.11 -12.99
N ALA A 15 12.78 13.53 -12.68
CA ALA A 15 13.97 12.96 -13.34
C ALA A 15 14.35 11.59 -12.77
N THR A 16 14.12 11.37 -11.47
CA THR A 16 14.40 10.08 -10.81
C THR A 16 13.41 8.99 -11.20
N SER A 17 12.13 9.32 -11.42
CA SER A 17 11.12 8.35 -11.86
C SER A 17 11.37 7.88 -13.29
N VAL A 18 11.65 8.80 -14.23
CA VAL A 18 11.94 8.45 -15.64
C VAL A 18 13.17 7.53 -15.74
N GLN A 19 14.23 7.81 -14.98
CA GLN A 19 15.43 6.98 -14.98
C GLN A 19 15.21 5.58 -14.36
N ALA A 20 14.29 5.47 -13.39
CA ALA A 20 13.88 4.17 -12.82
C ALA A 20 13.08 3.35 -13.84
N ALA A 21 12.07 3.96 -14.49
CA ALA A 21 11.32 3.33 -15.58
C ALA A 21 12.23 2.80 -16.70
N ASP A 22 13.24 3.59 -17.11
CA ASP A 22 14.20 3.18 -18.13
C ASP A 22 15.04 1.96 -17.69
N THR A 23 15.34 1.86 -16.39
CA THR A 23 16.11 0.76 -15.82
C THR A 23 15.29 -0.53 -15.77
N ASP A 24 14.03 -0.44 -15.32
CA ASP A 24 13.10 -1.57 -15.24
C ASP A 24 12.66 -2.04 -16.63
N ARG A 25 12.47 -1.10 -17.57
CA ARG A 25 12.24 -1.38 -18.98
C ARG A 25 13.35 -2.21 -19.59
N GLU A 26 14.61 -1.78 -19.44
CA GLU A 26 15.74 -2.54 -19.97
C GLU A 26 15.89 -3.89 -19.25
N LEU A 27 15.56 -3.96 -17.96
CA LEU A 27 15.60 -5.21 -17.19
C LEU A 27 14.56 -6.21 -17.70
N ALA A 28 13.32 -5.77 -17.93
CA ALA A 28 12.27 -6.56 -18.56
C ALA A 28 12.67 -7.06 -19.94
N ARG A 29 13.27 -6.21 -20.78
CA ARG A 29 13.79 -6.62 -22.09
C ARG A 29 14.87 -7.71 -21.98
N GLN A 30 15.83 -7.55 -21.06
CA GLN A 30 16.88 -8.55 -20.85
C GLN A 30 16.33 -9.87 -20.31
N LEU A 31 15.31 -9.82 -19.45
CA LEU A 31 14.64 -11.01 -18.93
C LEU A 31 13.82 -11.72 -20.02
N ALA A 32 13.18 -10.97 -20.93
CA ALA A 32 12.48 -11.52 -22.09
C ALA A 32 13.43 -12.35 -22.99
N LEU A 33 14.63 -11.83 -23.26
CA LEU A 33 15.69 -12.54 -24.00
C LEU A 33 16.16 -13.83 -23.30
N GLN A 34 15.96 -13.94 -21.98
CA GLN A 34 16.35 -15.10 -21.16
C GLN A 34 15.17 -16.01 -20.78
N GLN A 35 13.95 -15.74 -21.25
CA GLN A 35 12.73 -16.36 -20.71
C GLN A 35 12.76 -17.89 -20.73
N LYS A 36 13.37 -18.52 -21.75
CA LYS A 36 13.48 -19.98 -21.86
C LYS A 36 14.26 -20.61 -20.70
N ASN A 37 15.23 -19.88 -20.16
CA ASN A 37 16.02 -20.29 -19.00
C ASN A 37 15.31 -19.98 -17.67
N LEU A 38 14.46 -18.94 -17.64
CA LEU A 38 13.79 -18.45 -16.43
C LEU A 38 12.50 -19.20 -16.11
N LEU A 39 11.71 -19.57 -17.13
CA LEU A 39 10.40 -20.21 -16.97
C LEU A 39 10.43 -21.48 -16.10
N PRO A 40 11.38 -22.42 -16.27
CA PRO A 40 11.46 -23.59 -15.40
C PRO A 40 11.73 -23.25 -13.93
N LEU A 41 12.47 -22.17 -13.65
CA LEU A 41 12.77 -21.72 -12.28
C LEU A 41 11.52 -21.10 -11.64
N LEU A 42 10.79 -20.27 -12.38
CA LEU A 42 9.54 -19.64 -11.96
C LEU A 42 8.42 -20.65 -11.71
N SER A 43 8.29 -21.67 -12.57
CA SER A 43 7.24 -22.69 -12.43
C SER A 43 7.29 -23.42 -11.08
N ASN A 44 8.50 -23.59 -10.53
CA ASN A 44 8.70 -24.21 -9.21
C ASN A 44 8.35 -23.29 -8.03
N GLN A 45 7.97 -22.04 -8.30
CA GLN A 45 7.68 -21.00 -7.31
C GLN A 45 6.31 -20.36 -7.60
N GLN A 46 5.36 -21.13 -8.15
CA GLN A 46 4.02 -20.63 -8.52
C GLN A 46 4.06 -19.39 -9.44
N TYR A 47 5.08 -19.33 -10.30
CA TYR A 47 5.34 -18.21 -11.20
C TYR A 47 5.60 -16.86 -10.51
N GLN A 48 6.15 -16.85 -9.31
CA GLN A 48 6.60 -15.65 -8.61
C GLN A 48 7.95 -15.92 -7.95
N SER A 49 8.98 -15.10 -8.22
CA SER A 49 10.27 -15.26 -7.55
C SER A 49 11.08 -13.95 -7.49
N PRO A 50 11.82 -13.70 -6.40
CA PRO A 50 12.82 -12.64 -6.34
C PRO A 50 13.85 -12.77 -7.47
N LEU A 51 14.24 -11.64 -8.07
CA LEU A 51 15.19 -11.63 -9.19
C LEU A 51 16.53 -12.31 -8.87
N PRO A 52 17.15 -12.15 -7.68
CA PRO A 52 18.41 -12.81 -7.36
C PRO A 52 18.36 -14.34 -7.45
N ASN A 53 17.19 -14.95 -7.17
CA ASN A 53 17.00 -16.40 -7.26
C ASN A 53 16.98 -16.88 -8.71
N LEU A 54 16.41 -16.07 -9.61
CA LEU A 54 16.31 -16.38 -11.04
C LEU A 54 17.63 -16.12 -11.78
N LEU A 55 18.40 -15.15 -11.32
CA LEU A 55 19.58 -14.66 -12.02
C LEU A 55 20.89 -15.31 -11.57
N GLN A 56 20.86 -16.39 -10.78
CA GLN A 56 22.08 -17.06 -10.27
C GLN A 56 23.07 -17.44 -11.38
N LYS A 57 22.57 -17.89 -12.54
CA LYS A 57 23.38 -18.27 -13.71
C LYS A 57 23.47 -17.19 -14.79
N ALA A 58 22.87 -16.02 -14.56
CA ALA A 58 22.89 -14.91 -15.50
C ALA A 58 24.27 -14.25 -15.60
N SER A 59 24.46 -13.44 -16.65
CA SER A 59 25.67 -12.65 -16.85
C SER A 59 25.93 -11.68 -15.68
N PRO A 60 27.19 -11.35 -15.37
CA PRO A 60 27.50 -10.36 -14.33
C PRO A 60 26.83 -8.99 -14.56
N ARG A 61 26.64 -8.60 -15.83
CA ARG A 61 25.95 -7.36 -16.20
C ARG A 61 24.48 -7.38 -15.79
N LEU A 62 23.75 -8.45 -16.12
CA LEU A 62 22.33 -8.57 -15.77
C LEU A 62 22.12 -8.67 -14.26
N LYS A 63 23.00 -9.39 -13.55
CA LYS A 63 22.99 -9.43 -12.08
C LYS A 63 23.17 -8.04 -11.45
N ARG A 64 24.10 -7.25 -12.00
CA ARG A 64 24.33 -5.87 -11.53
C ARG A 64 23.10 -5.00 -11.78
N GLN A 65 22.55 -5.04 -12.99
CA GLN A 65 21.34 -4.28 -13.34
C GLN A 65 20.16 -4.62 -12.42
N ALA A 66 19.91 -5.90 -12.15
CA ALA A 66 18.86 -6.31 -11.21
C ALA A 66 19.14 -5.85 -9.77
N SER A 67 20.41 -5.84 -9.35
CA SER A 67 20.81 -5.32 -8.03
C SER A 67 20.63 -3.81 -7.93
N ASP A 68 20.93 -3.07 -9.00
CA ASP A 68 20.80 -1.61 -9.07
C ASP A 68 19.31 -1.22 -9.07
N ALA A 69 18.49 -1.89 -9.88
CA ALA A 69 17.02 -1.73 -9.87
C ALA A 69 16.43 -2.03 -8.49
N ASN A 70 16.90 -3.11 -7.86
CA ASN A 70 16.47 -3.46 -6.50
C ASN A 70 16.83 -2.40 -5.47
N GLN A 71 18.04 -1.85 -5.50
CA GLN A 71 18.41 -0.79 -4.58
C GLN A 71 17.64 0.51 -4.87
N ALA A 72 17.42 0.84 -6.14
CA ALA A 72 16.64 2.00 -6.54
C ALA A 72 15.19 1.91 -6.04
N ALA A 73 14.52 0.76 -6.23
CA ALA A 73 13.17 0.53 -5.74
C ALA A 73 13.08 0.66 -4.20
N ILE A 74 14.02 0.05 -3.47
CA ILE A 74 14.09 0.15 -2.00
C ILE A 74 14.25 1.60 -1.54
N SER A 75 15.16 2.35 -2.17
CA SER A 75 15.42 3.74 -1.79
C SER A 75 14.28 4.67 -2.19
N ARG A 76 13.66 4.48 -3.36
CA ARG A 76 12.47 5.24 -3.83
C ARG A 76 11.34 5.14 -2.82
N GLN A 77 11.05 3.92 -2.35
CA GLN A 77 9.98 3.67 -1.38
C GLN A 77 10.39 3.96 0.08
N GLY A 78 11.62 4.42 0.32
CA GLY A 78 12.09 4.77 1.66
C GLY A 78 12.33 3.55 2.57
N LEU A 79 12.53 2.36 2.00
CA LEU A 79 12.66 1.08 2.72
C LEU A 79 14.10 0.70 3.09
N ASP A 80 15.04 1.65 2.98
CA ASP A 80 16.46 1.39 3.29
C ASP A 80 16.65 0.84 4.70
N GLY A 81 17.29 -0.33 4.79
CA GLY A 81 17.55 -1.04 6.04
C GLY A 81 16.41 -1.93 6.52
N GLU A 82 15.22 -1.86 5.93
CA GLU A 82 14.08 -2.71 6.28
C GLU A 82 13.99 -3.97 5.42
N VAL A 83 14.37 -3.87 4.14
CA VAL A 83 14.43 -5.00 3.21
C VAL A 83 15.76 -5.03 2.45
N LYS A 84 16.16 -6.21 2.00
CA LYS A 84 17.37 -6.41 1.15
C LYS A 84 17.03 -6.73 -0.30
N GLN A 85 15.86 -7.32 -0.53
CA GLN A 85 15.41 -7.81 -1.81
C GLN A 85 13.93 -7.48 -1.97
N LEU A 86 13.63 -6.63 -2.94
CA LEU A 86 12.31 -6.14 -3.26
C LEU A 86 11.92 -6.51 -4.69
N MET A 87 12.82 -6.43 -5.66
CA MET A 87 12.46 -6.72 -7.06
C MET A 87 12.20 -8.21 -7.30
N GLN A 88 11.14 -8.49 -8.04
CA GLN A 88 10.69 -9.82 -8.41
C GLN A 88 10.37 -9.92 -9.91
N LEU A 89 10.19 -11.16 -10.36
CA LEU A 89 9.50 -11.49 -11.60
C LEU A 89 8.30 -12.37 -11.23
N ARG A 90 7.10 -11.94 -11.58
CA ARG A 90 5.87 -12.71 -11.34
C ARG A 90 5.02 -12.86 -12.59
N LEU A 91 4.07 -13.79 -12.58
CA LEU A 91 2.99 -13.83 -13.56
C LEU A 91 1.92 -12.79 -13.19
N ALA A 92 1.54 -11.95 -14.15
CA ALA A 92 0.57 -10.86 -13.94
C ALA A 92 -0.78 -11.41 -13.45
N ASN A 93 -1.30 -12.39 -14.19
CA ASN A 93 -2.55 -13.07 -13.90
C ASN A 93 -2.31 -14.57 -13.71
N THR A 94 -2.51 -15.06 -12.48
CA THR A 94 -2.23 -16.44 -12.09
C THR A 94 -3.08 -17.48 -12.84
N ASP A 95 -4.26 -17.10 -13.37
CA ASP A 95 -5.10 -17.96 -14.20
C ASP A 95 -4.41 -18.36 -15.51
N GLN A 96 -3.40 -17.59 -15.94
CA GLN A 96 -2.62 -17.86 -17.14
C GLN A 96 -1.52 -18.92 -16.94
N ALA A 97 -1.36 -19.44 -15.72
CA ALA A 97 -0.36 -20.46 -15.41
C ALA A 97 -0.50 -21.72 -16.29
N ALA A 98 -1.74 -22.14 -16.57
CA ALA A 98 -2.00 -23.30 -17.43
C ALA A 98 -1.48 -23.10 -18.86
N ALA A 99 -1.57 -21.89 -19.41
CA ALA A 99 -1.06 -21.57 -20.75
C ALA A 99 0.48 -21.65 -20.78
N LEU A 100 1.16 -21.21 -19.73
CA LEU A 100 2.61 -21.37 -19.60
C LEU A 100 3.04 -22.84 -19.56
N GLN A 101 2.31 -23.67 -18.82
CA GLN A 101 2.56 -25.12 -18.75
C GLN A 101 2.37 -25.81 -20.10
N GLN A 102 1.46 -25.30 -20.94
CA GLN A 102 1.23 -25.77 -22.30
C GLN A 102 2.27 -25.24 -23.31
N GLY A 103 3.24 -24.44 -22.86
CA GLY A 103 4.33 -23.93 -23.69
C GLY A 103 4.00 -22.65 -24.44
N VAL A 104 2.92 -21.94 -24.09
CA VAL A 104 2.66 -20.60 -24.62
C VAL A 104 3.79 -19.68 -24.16
N GLU A 105 4.50 -19.06 -25.11
CA GLU A 105 5.56 -18.12 -24.79
C GLU A 105 4.96 -16.86 -24.14
N PRO A 106 5.43 -16.44 -22.94
CA PRO A 106 4.95 -15.21 -22.32
C PRO A 106 5.48 -13.96 -23.05
N LEU A 107 4.93 -12.81 -22.66
CA LEU A 107 5.60 -11.52 -22.76
C LEU A 107 6.23 -11.18 -21.41
N VAL A 108 7.23 -10.28 -21.40
CA VAL A 108 7.78 -9.72 -20.17
C VAL A 108 7.56 -8.22 -20.14
N ALA A 109 6.79 -7.74 -19.17
CA ALA A 109 6.49 -6.33 -18.94
C ALA A 109 7.21 -5.81 -17.69
N TYR A 110 7.09 -4.51 -17.47
CA TYR A 110 7.48 -3.80 -16.26
C TYR A 110 6.35 -2.82 -15.91
N VAL A 111 6.30 -2.35 -14.66
CA VAL A 111 5.36 -1.31 -14.25
C VAL A 111 5.85 0.03 -14.80
N PRO A 112 5.09 0.72 -15.68
CA PRO A 112 5.47 2.05 -16.15
C PRO A 112 5.55 3.04 -14.98
N SER A 113 6.42 4.04 -15.08
CA SER A 113 6.48 5.08 -14.05
C SER A 113 5.38 6.12 -14.20
N GLY A 114 4.94 6.65 -13.06
CA GLY A 114 3.89 7.65 -12.97
C GLY A 114 2.50 7.05 -13.11
N ASP A 115 1.50 7.92 -13.02
CA ASP A 115 0.06 7.59 -12.92
C ASP A 115 -0.43 6.54 -13.92
N GLU A 116 -1.06 5.48 -13.42
CA GLU A 116 -1.76 4.44 -14.16
C GLU A 116 -2.76 5.04 -15.16
N LYS A 117 -3.48 6.09 -14.76
CA LYS A 117 -4.48 6.79 -15.60
C LYS A 117 -3.84 7.57 -16.75
N SER A 118 -2.54 7.84 -16.65
CA SER A 118 -1.76 8.46 -17.73
C SER A 118 -1.19 7.43 -18.72
N TRP A 119 -1.24 6.13 -18.37
CA TRP A 119 -0.73 5.09 -19.25
C TRP A 119 -1.61 4.99 -20.49
N SER A 120 -0.98 5.07 -21.66
CA SER A 120 -1.66 4.87 -22.95
C SER A 120 -1.52 3.44 -23.47
N ALA A 121 -0.53 2.71 -22.96
CA ALA A 121 -0.29 1.30 -23.22
C ALA A 121 0.70 0.75 -22.19
N ILE A 122 0.64 -0.56 -21.96
CA ILE A 122 1.67 -1.29 -21.22
C ILE A 122 2.69 -1.82 -22.23
N GLU A 123 3.94 -1.37 -22.15
CA GLU A 123 5.03 -1.90 -22.97
C GLU A 123 5.53 -3.24 -22.38
N ALA A 124 5.51 -4.28 -23.21
CA ALA A 124 6.06 -5.59 -22.89
C ALA A 124 7.02 -6.04 -23.99
N PHE A 125 7.80 -7.08 -23.73
CA PHE A 125 8.80 -7.61 -24.66
C PHE A 125 8.54 -9.07 -24.98
N ASP A 126 8.66 -9.43 -26.26
CA ASP A 126 8.65 -10.83 -26.69
C ASP A 126 10.00 -11.53 -26.45
N SER A 127 10.07 -12.81 -26.81
CA SER A 127 11.27 -13.65 -26.61
C SER A 127 12.49 -13.23 -27.44
N ALA A 128 12.29 -12.34 -28.42
CA ALA A 128 13.35 -11.71 -29.21
C ALA A 128 13.68 -10.29 -28.71
N GLY A 129 13.01 -9.81 -27.66
CA GLY A 129 13.19 -8.48 -27.10
C GLY A 129 12.52 -7.37 -27.90
N ASN A 130 11.60 -7.69 -28.81
CA ASN A 130 10.83 -6.69 -29.53
C ASN A 130 9.71 -6.15 -28.64
N PRO A 131 9.43 -4.83 -28.68
CA PRO A 131 8.34 -4.25 -27.91
C PRO A 131 6.98 -4.69 -28.48
N VAL A 132 6.05 -4.95 -27.56
CA VAL A 132 4.63 -5.24 -27.79
C VAL A 132 3.84 -4.35 -26.84
N TYR A 133 2.91 -3.58 -27.38
CA TYR A 133 2.08 -2.67 -26.59
C TYR A 133 0.73 -3.31 -26.27
N LEU A 134 0.40 -3.37 -24.99
CA LEU A 134 -0.80 -4.00 -24.45
C LEU A 134 -1.78 -2.94 -23.96
N ASP A 135 -3.05 -3.32 -23.92
CA ASP A 135 -4.14 -2.50 -23.39
C ASP A 135 -4.01 -2.36 -21.86
N VAL A 136 -4.24 -1.16 -21.34
CA VAL A 136 -4.10 -0.85 -19.90
C VAL A 136 -5.26 -1.45 -19.11
N ASP A 137 -6.46 -1.39 -19.65
CA ASP A 137 -7.70 -1.77 -18.96
C ASP A 137 -8.02 -3.26 -19.14
N LYS A 138 -7.42 -3.90 -20.15
CA LYS A 138 -7.73 -5.28 -20.53
C LYS A 138 -6.50 -6.18 -20.57
N ALA A 139 -6.46 -7.13 -19.64
CA ALA A 139 -5.47 -8.19 -19.63
C ALA A 139 -5.43 -8.96 -20.97
N PRO A 140 -4.25 -9.17 -21.58
CA PRO A 140 -4.13 -9.92 -22.82
C PRO A 140 -4.37 -11.41 -22.60
N ALA A 141 -4.77 -12.14 -23.65
CA ALA A 141 -4.89 -13.60 -23.59
C ALA A 141 -3.53 -14.31 -23.46
N ARG A 142 -2.46 -13.67 -23.93
CA ARG A 142 -1.09 -14.18 -23.84
C ARG A 142 -0.55 -13.95 -22.42
N PRO A 143 0.09 -14.95 -21.78
CA PRO A 143 0.69 -14.76 -20.46
C PRO A 143 1.68 -13.60 -20.41
N VAL A 144 1.63 -12.81 -19.34
CA VAL A 144 2.57 -11.71 -19.12
C VAL A 144 3.29 -11.92 -17.80
N LEU A 145 4.63 -11.95 -17.85
CA LEU A 145 5.48 -11.88 -16.67
C LEU A 145 5.79 -10.41 -16.39
N VAL A 146 5.74 -9.97 -15.14
CA VAL A 146 5.95 -8.58 -14.72
C VAL A 146 7.20 -8.48 -13.87
N VAL A 147 8.08 -7.55 -14.22
CA VAL A 147 9.22 -7.12 -13.42
C VAL A 147 8.79 -5.91 -12.59
N GLU A 148 8.87 -6.04 -11.27
CA GLU A 148 8.37 -5.02 -10.35
C GLU A 148 8.98 -5.17 -8.96
N ALA A 149 8.73 -4.19 -8.09
CA ALA A 149 8.86 -4.34 -6.66
C ALA A 149 7.74 -5.28 -6.13
N ASP A 150 8.09 -6.22 -5.24
CA ASP A 150 7.14 -7.10 -4.56
C ASP A 150 6.22 -6.27 -3.65
N PRO A 151 4.94 -6.08 -4.02
CA PRO A 151 4.11 -5.05 -3.41
C PRO A 151 3.66 -5.46 -2.00
N VAL A 152 3.34 -6.73 -1.78
CA VAL A 152 3.13 -7.30 -0.43
C VAL A 152 4.34 -7.09 0.47
N LYS A 153 5.57 -7.31 -0.02
CA LYS A 153 6.78 -7.05 0.78
C LYS A 153 6.99 -5.56 1.02
N ALA A 154 6.75 -4.71 0.02
CA ALA A 154 6.80 -3.26 0.14
C ALA A 154 5.85 -2.78 1.24
N LYS A 155 4.57 -3.17 1.20
CA LYS A 155 3.55 -2.87 2.24
C LYS A 155 4.06 -3.21 3.62
N ASN A 156 4.44 -4.47 3.82
CA ASN A 156 4.80 -4.97 5.13
C ASN A 156 6.00 -4.21 5.73
N ALA A 157 7.00 -3.91 4.91
CA ALA A 157 8.14 -3.11 5.31
C ALA A 157 7.76 -1.63 5.54
N GLY A 158 6.93 -1.07 4.67
CA GLY A 158 6.46 0.30 4.74
C GLY A 158 5.59 0.61 5.95
N LEU A 159 4.60 -0.24 6.24
CA LEU A 159 3.78 -0.13 7.45
C LEU A 159 4.64 -0.25 8.72
N LYS A 160 5.74 -1.01 8.69
CA LYS A 160 6.70 -1.06 9.79
C LYS A 160 7.47 0.27 9.94
N VAL A 161 7.90 0.89 8.85
CA VAL A 161 8.48 2.25 8.85
C VAL A 161 7.49 3.26 9.43
N MET A 162 6.23 3.22 8.98
CA MET A 162 5.17 4.12 9.47
C MET A 162 4.92 3.98 10.95
N ARG A 163 4.70 2.75 11.45
CA ARG A 163 4.49 2.51 12.88
C ARG A 163 5.68 3.01 13.72
N LYS A 164 6.92 2.77 13.26
CA LYS A 164 8.12 3.28 13.93
C LYS A 164 8.16 4.81 13.98
N ALA A 165 7.82 5.48 12.87
CA ALA A 165 7.77 6.94 12.81
C ALA A 165 6.69 7.52 13.73
N LEU A 166 5.49 6.94 13.72
CA LEU A 166 4.37 7.36 14.57
C LEU A 166 4.68 7.14 16.06
N ALA A 167 5.29 6.01 16.41
CA ALA A 167 5.73 5.74 17.78
C ALA A 167 6.80 6.75 18.25
N ASN A 168 7.80 7.04 17.40
CA ASN A 168 8.81 8.07 17.70
C ASN A 168 8.22 9.48 17.82
N ALA A 169 7.11 9.75 17.14
CA ALA A 169 6.37 11.00 17.22
C ALA A 169 5.40 11.06 18.41
N ASP A 170 5.34 10.00 19.23
CA ASP A 170 4.46 9.83 20.39
C ASP A 170 2.96 9.83 20.02
N LEU A 171 2.65 9.38 18.81
CA LEU A 171 1.29 9.29 18.26
C LEU A 171 0.71 7.87 18.35
N GLN A 172 1.44 6.90 18.89
CA GLN A 172 0.91 5.55 19.13
C GLN A 172 0.82 5.27 20.62
N ASN A 173 -0.34 4.78 21.06
CA ASN A 173 -0.49 4.26 22.41
C ASN A 173 -0.11 2.79 22.42
N ALA A 174 1.04 2.48 23.02
CA ALA A 174 1.34 1.10 23.39
C ALA A 174 0.24 0.58 24.33
N PRO A 175 -0.22 -0.68 24.18
CA PRO A 175 -1.12 -1.27 25.15
C PRO A 175 -0.48 -1.16 26.54
N ARG A 176 -1.13 -0.48 27.48
CA ARG A 176 -0.67 -0.51 28.87
C ARG A 176 -0.80 -1.96 29.33
N VAL A 177 0.33 -2.62 29.54
CA VAL A 177 0.43 -3.93 30.20
C VAL A 177 0.15 -3.72 31.70
N ALA A 178 -1.03 -3.21 32.03
CA ALA A 178 -1.60 -3.43 33.35
C ALA A 178 -2.27 -4.80 33.29
N ALA A 179 -2.19 -5.56 34.38
CA ALA A 179 -2.98 -6.78 34.57
C ALA A 179 -4.47 -6.42 34.65
N SER A 180 -5.04 -5.94 33.55
CA SER A 180 -6.43 -5.56 33.42
C SER A 180 -7.26 -6.83 33.37
N THR A 181 -8.13 -7.00 34.34
CA THR A 181 -9.18 -8.01 34.34
C THR A 181 -10.40 -7.57 33.53
N ALA A 182 -10.40 -6.34 32.99
CA ALA A 182 -11.50 -5.82 32.19
C ALA A 182 -11.44 -6.39 30.76
N PRO A 183 -12.59 -6.73 30.16
CA PRO A 183 -12.66 -7.10 28.75
C PRO A 183 -12.15 -5.97 27.84
N LEU A 184 -11.46 -6.36 26.78
CA LEU A 184 -11.07 -5.43 25.73
C LEU A 184 -12.31 -4.99 24.96
N LYS A 185 -12.52 -3.68 24.86
CA LYS A 185 -13.62 -3.15 24.05
C LYS A 185 -13.14 -2.90 22.63
N THR A 186 -13.82 -3.50 21.66
CA THR A 186 -13.43 -3.44 20.24
C THR A 186 -14.61 -3.22 19.32
N SER A 187 -14.33 -2.72 18.13
CA SER A 187 -15.24 -2.83 16.98
C SER A 187 -14.62 -3.75 15.93
N ILE A 188 -15.36 -4.78 15.53
CA ILE A 188 -14.95 -5.83 14.61
C ILE A 188 -15.51 -5.54 13.24
N LEU A 189 -14.63 -5.47 12.24
CA LEU A 189 -15.00 -5.43 10.83
C LEU A 189 -15.51 -6.80 10.41
N LYS A 190 -16.83 -6.88 10.21
CA LYS A 190 -17.54 -8.11 9.84
C LYS A 190 -17.58 -8.28 8.34
N LYS A 191 -17.76 -7.17 7.62
CA LYS A 191 -17.82 -7.13 6.17
C LYS A 191 -17.18 -5.85 5.65
N ILE A 192 -16.48 -5.94 4.53
CA ILE A 192 -16.04 -4.79 3.75
C ILE A 192 -16.11 -5.10 2.25
N ARG A 193 -16.41 -4.07 1.46
CA ARG A 193 -16.37 -4.10 0.00
C ARG A 193 -15.89 -2.75 -0.52
N LEU A 194 -15.02 -2.78 -1.53
CA LEU A 194 -14.69 -1.62 -2.36
C LEU A 194 -15.51 -1.63 -3.64
N LYS A 195 -15.87 -0.46 -4.14
CA LYS A 195 -16.50 -0.30 -5.45
C LYS A 195 -15.46 -0.31 -6.56
N ASP A 196 -14.31 0.28 -6.29
CA ASP A 196 -13.20 0.48 -7.20
C ASP A 196 -11.91 0.41 -6.36
N ASP A 197 -11.02 -0.50 -6.73
CA ASP A 197 -9.71 -0.73 -6.11
C ASP A 197 -8.59 0.00 -6.86
N GLN A 198 -8.91 0.81 -7.88
CA GLN A 198 -7.99 1.65 -8.67
C GLN A 198 -6.83 0.92 -9.38
N GLU A 199 -6.69 -0.42 -9.27
CA GLU A 199 -5.57 -1.15 -9.84
C GLU A 199 -5.83 -1.69 -11.26
N PRO A 200 -4.95 -1.44 -12.25
CA PRO A 200 -4.98 -2.15 -13.51
C PRO A 200 -4.50 -3.60 -13.33
N TRP A 201 -4.89 -4.47 -14.26
CA TRP A 201 -4.56 -5.91 -14.25
C TRP A 201 -3.05 -6.22 -14.13
N LEU A 202 -2.19 -5.25 -14.44
CA LEU A 202 -0.75 -5.38 -14.36
C LEU A 202 -0.26 -5.41 -12.90
N LEU A 203 -0.85 -4.63 -11.99
CA LEU A 203 -0.37 -4.42 -10.61
C LEU A 203 -0.74 -5.56 -9.67
N GLY A 204 -1.90 -6.19 -9.89
CA GLY A 204 -2.27 -7.42 -9.21
C GLY A 204 -3.43 -7.25 -8.24
N ALA A 205 -3.14 -7.37 -6.95
CA ALA A 205 -4.13 -7.32 -5.89
C ALA A 205 -3.81 -6.14 -4.98
N ALA A 206 -4.84 -5.39 -4.57
CA ALA A 206 -4.66 -4.14 -3.85
C ALA A 206 -4.04 -4.31 -2.45
N GLU A 207 -3.09 -3.45 -2.12
CA GLU A 207 -2.40 -3.43 -0.83
C GLU A 207 -3.04 -2.45 0.18
N VAL A 208 -4.25 -2.75 0.64
CA VAL A 208 -5.02 -1.82 1.49
C VAL A 208 -4.61 -1.84 2.97
N TYR A 209 -4.64 -0.66 3.60
CA TYR A 209 -4.58 -0.47 5.05
C TYR A 209 -5.48 0.68 5.51
N ALA A 210 -5.74 0.76 6.82
CA ALA A 210 -6.50 1.83 7.44
C ALA A 210 -5.70 2.57 8.52
N VAL A 211 -5.88 3.89 8.54
CA VAL A 211 -5.40 4.81 9.58
C VAL A 211 -6.56 5.13 10.50
N VAL A 212 -6.50 4.66 11.75
CA VAL A 212 -7.54 4.89 12.76
C VAL A 212 -7.08 5.95 13.74
N ALA A 213 -7.66 7.14 13.65
CA ALA A 213 -7.23 8.32 14.41
C ALA A 213 -8.27 8.74 15.44
N GLY A 214 -7.81 9.16 16.62
CA GLY A 214 -8.65 9.74 17.66
C GLY A 214 -7.84 10.49 18.70
N VAL A 215 -8.42 10.73 19.88
CA VAL A 215 -7.78 11.51 20.95
C VAL A 215 -7.16 10.60 22.00
N ASN A 216 -5.94 10.90 22.43
CA ASN A 216 -5.25 10.15 23.47
C ASN A 216 -6.04 10.16 24.81
N PRO A 217 -6.19 9.01 25.50
CA PRO A 217 -6.98 8.89 26.72
C PRO A 217 -6.39 9.68 27.91
N SER A 218 -5.11 10.04 27.84
CA SER A 218 -4.40 10.72 28.93
C SER A 218 -3.81 12.09 28.57
N ARG A 219 -3.80 12.48 27.29
CA ARG A 219 -3.24 13.76 26.80
C ARG A 219 -4.14 14.39 25.75
N ASP A 220 -4.14 15.71 25.66
CA ASP A 220 -4.88 16.44 24.61
C ASP A 220 -4.09 16.44 23.31
N GLU A 221 -3.85 15.24 22.79
CA GLU A 221 -3.02 14.95 21.64
C GLU A 221 -3.67 13.86 20.78
N PRO A 222 -3.38 13.81 19.47
CA PRO A 222 -3.87 12.74 18.63
C PRO A 222 -3.17 11.42 18.97
N VAL A 223 -3.88 10.33 18.74
CA VAL A 223 -3.32 8.97 18.70
C VAL A 223 -3.85 8.27 17.46
N VAL A 224 -2.99 7.46 16.84
CA VAL A 224 -3.26 6.74 15.59
C VAL A 224 -2.86 5.28 15.72
N ASP A 225 -3.69 4.42 15.13
CA ASP A 225 -3.36 3.04 14.83
C ASP A 225 -3.35 2.79 13.32
N ILE A 226 -2.54 1.80 12.90
CA ILE A 226 -2.44 1.38 11.50
C ILE A 226 -2.88 -0.08 11.42
N VAL A 227 -4.01 -0.32 10.74
CA VAL A 227 -4.63 -1.64 10.56
C VAL A 227 -4.38 -2.10 9.14
N ASP A 228 -3.57 -3.15 8.98
CA ASP A 228 -3.34 -3.78 7.67
C ASP A 228 -4.59 -4.60 7.27
N MET A 229 -4.99 -4.53 6.00
CA MET A 229 -6.15 -5.24 5.44
C MET A 229 -5.71 -6.14 4.27
N PRO A 230 -4.89 -7.17 4.52
CA PRO A 230 -4.21 -7.96 3.48
C PRO A 230 -5.12 -8.94 2.72
N TYR A 231 -6.43 -8.80 2.89
CA TYR A 231 -7.44 -9.62 2.23
C TYR A 231 -8.27 -8.79 1.25
N LEU A 232 -8.13 -7.46 1.24
CA LEU A 232 -8.96 -6.57 0.44
C LEU A 232 -8.33 -6.39 -0.94
N ASP A 233 -8.26 -7.50 -1.66
CA ASP A 233 -7.44 -7.67 -2.87
C ASP A 233 -8.10 -7.10 -4.13
N TYR A 234 -9.43 -7.12 -4.20
CA TYR A 234 -10.19 -6.82 -5.41
C TYR A 234 -11.43 -5.99 -5.15
N ASP A 235 -11.75 -5.10 -6.09
CA ASP A 235 -13.02 -4.41 -6.12
C ASP A 235 -14.21 -5.37 -6.23
N ASN A 236 -15.39 -4.85 -5.91
CA ASN A 236 -16.66 -5.54 -6.06
C ASN A 236 -16.81 -6.90 -5.34
N THR A 237 -15.86 -7.23 -4.47
CA THR A 237 -15.80 -8.47 -3.70
C THR A 237 -16.22 -8.19 -2.24
N ASP A 238 -17.10 -9.05 -1.73
CA ASP A 238 -17.52 -9.00 -0.33
C ASP A 238 -16.54 -9.80 0.53
N TYR A 239 -15.75 -9.11 1.34
CA TYR A 239 -14.83 -9.75 2.29
C TYR A 239 -15.44 -9.80 3.69
N THR A 240 -15.26 -10.92 4.39
CA THR A 240 -15.77 -11.11 5.76
C THR A 240 -14.66 -11.47 6.76
N PRO A 241 -13.78 -10.53 7.11
CA PRO A 241 -12.50 -10.83 7.76
C PRO A 241 -12.62 -11.14 9.26
N ASN A 242 -13.67 -10.65 9.93
CA ASN A 242 -13.82 -10.74 11.38
C ASN A 242 -12.59 -10.18 12.13
N GLN A 243 -12.03 -9.09 11.60
CA GLN A 243 -10.83 -8.41 12.10
C GLN A 243 -11.20 -7.30 13.09
N ILE A 244 -10.40 -7.08 14.13
CA ILE A 244 -10.54 -5.89 14.98
C ILE A 244 -10.09 -4.67 14.16
N LEU A 245 -11.01 -3.72 13.95
CA LEU A 245 -10.69 -2.44 13.31
C LEU A 245 -10.32 -1.38 14.36
N VAL A 246 -11.05 -1.35 15.47
CA VAL A 246 -10.85 -0.34 16.54
C VAL A 246 -10.67 -1.05 17.88
N TYR A 247 -9.63 -0.65 18.60
CA TYR A 247 -9.43 -0.99 20.00
C TYR A 247 -9.69 0.26 20.86
N TRP A 248 -10.83 0.30 21.55
CA TRP A 248 -11.39 1.53 22.09
C TRP A 248 -10.60 2.12 23.26
N ASP A 249 -9.93 1.31 24.08
CA ASP A 249 -9.17 1.83 25.24
C ASP A 249 -7.96 2.71 24.83
N ARG A 250 -7.63 2.75 23.53
CA ARG A 250 -6.63 3.67 22.99
C ARG A 250 -7.15 5.09 22.78
N TYR A 251 -8.46 5.32 22.87
CA TYR A 251 -9.10 6.59 22.49
C TYR A 251 -9.98 7.12 23.63
N ARG A 252 -9.86 8.42 23.96
CA ARG A 252 -10.52 9.02 25.13
C ARG A 252 -12.04 8.99 25.08
N TRP A 253 -12.60 9.29 23.91
CA TRP A 253 -14.02 9.64 23.77
C TRP A 253 -14.88 8.52 23.20
N GLY A 254 -14.31 7.33 22.97
CA GLY A 254 -15.03 6.27 22.26
C GLY A 254 -15.44 6.68 20.84
N ALA A 255 -14.67 7.57 20.21
CA ALA A 255 -14.91 8.05 18.85
C ALA A 255 -13.59 8.09 18.07
N VAL A 256 -13.62 7.68 16.79
CA VAL A 256 -12.47 7.68 15.88
C VAL A 256 -12.88 8.05 14.47
N ASP A 257 -11.94 8.62 13.72
CA ASP A 257 -12.00 8.67 12.26
C ASP A 257 -11.16 7.51 11.68
N VAL A 258 -11.63 6.92 10.59
CA VAL A 258 -10.90 5.88 9.85
C VAL A 258 -10.67 6.35 8.43
N VAL A 259 -9.41 6.48 8.02
CA VAL A 259 -9.03 6.76 6.63
C VAL A 259 -8.47 5.48 6.03
N MET A 260 -9.04 5.04 4.92
CA MET A 260 -8.56 3.89 4.16
C MET A 260 -7.66 4.36 3.03
N MET A 261 -6.54 3.67 2.88
CA MET A 261 -5.48 3.96 1.92
C MET A 261 -5.09 2.67 1.22
N GLU A 262 -4.88 2.77 -0.08
CA GLU A 262 -4.20 1.77 -0.89
C GLU A 262 -2.71 2.11 -0.98
N GLN A 263 -1.87 1.10 -1.09
CA GLN A 263 -0.47 1.29 -1.38
C GLN A 263 -0.20 1.28 -2.90
N ASP A 264 0.54 2.27 -3.39
CA ASP A 264 1.20 2.24 -4.70
C ASP A 264 2.74 2.04 -4.59
N ASP A 265 3.37 1.60 -5.68
CA ASP A 265 4.79 1.35 -5.83
C ASP A 265 5.66 2.63 -5.83
N ASN A 266 5.03 3.81 -5.94
CA ASN A 266 5.67 5.12 -6.01
C ASN A 266 5.77 5.86 -4.67
N VAL A 267 5.19 5.36 -3.58
CA VAL A 267 5.24 6.05 -2.29
C VAL A 267 6.49 5.80 -1.49
N ASN A 268 7.04 6.90 -0.99
CA ASN A 268 8.02 6.88 0.07
C ASN A 268 7.34 6.86 1.45
N TYR A 269 7.39 5.72 2.13
CA TYR A 269 6.76 5.55 3.45
C TYR A 269 7.28 6.50 4.52
N LYS A 270 8.52 7.01 4.40
CA LYS A 270 9.06 8.00 5.34
C LYS A 270 8.39 9.36 5.12
N GLU A 271 8.16 9.73 3.87
CA GLU A 271 7.48 10.99 3.52
C GLU A 271 6.01 10.94 3.91
N LEU A 272 5.31 9.85 3.58
CA LEU A 272 3.93 9.60 4.02
C LEU A 272 3.80 9.70 5.54
N SER A 273 4.72 9.06 6.28
CA SER A 273 4.73 9.13 7.74
C SER A 273 4.88 10.55 8.25
N ALA A 274 5.80 11.33 7.66
CA ALA A 274 6.05 12.71 8.06
C ALA A 274 4.82 13.59 7.82
N LEU A 275 4.17 13.44 6.66
CA LEU A 275 2.92 14.13 6.31
C LEU A 275 1.80 13.80 7.30
N LEU A 276 1.61 12.52 7.60
CA LEU A 276 0.60 12.07 8.56
C LEU A 276 0.84 12.68 9.95
N ILE A 277 2.09 12.65 10.43
CA ILE A 277 2.49 13.23 11.72
C ILE A 277 2.22 14.74 11.75
N GLU A 278 2.59 15.46 10.69
CA GLU A 278 2.39 16.91 10.60
C GLU A 278 0.89 17.26 10.60
N ALA A 279 0.09 16.57 9.77
CA ALA A 279 -1.35 16.78 9.66
C ALA A 279 -2.06 16.65 11.01
N LEU A 280 -1.71 15.60 11.76
CA LEU A 280 -2.29 15.31 13.07
C LEU A 280 -1.86 16.35 14.12
N LYS A 281 -0.57 16.72 14.16
CA LYS A 281 -0.04 17.67 15.16
C LYS A 281 -0.54 19.10 14.95
N LEU A 282 -0.67 19.56 13.69
CA LEU A 282 -1.23 20.87 13.37
C LEU A 282 -2.71 20.99 13.80
N GLY A 283 -3.43 19.88 13.90
CA GLY A 283 -4.82 19.87 14.33
C GLY A 283 -5.06 20.40 15.74
N PHE A 284 -4.09 20.21 16.63
CA PHE A 284 -4.22 20.54 18.05
C PHE A 284 -3.61 21.90 18.42
N THR A 285 -2.69 22.45 17.63
CA THR A 285 -2.06 23.76 17.92
C THR A 285 -2.92 24.95 17.47
N ALA A 286 -3.89 24.74 16.58
CA ALA A 286 -4.75 25.79 16.04
C ALA A 286 -5.98 26.14 16.91
N GLY A 287 -6.26 25.41 18.01
CA GLY A 287 -7.41 25.61 18.88
C GLY A 287 -7.02 25.89 20.32
N GLY A 288 -7.04 27.14 20.77
CA GLY A 288 -6.81 27.48 22.17
C GLY A 288 -7.98 27.04 23.07
N VAL A 289 -7.71 26.08 23.97
CA VAL A 289 -8.43 25.72 25.24
C VAL A 289 -9.88 25.17 25.09
N PRO A 290 -10.36 24.19 25.91
CA PRO A 290 -9.97 22.79 25.84
C PRO A 290 -11.14 21.77 25.86
N GLU A 291 -12.42 22.16 25.93
CA GLU A 291 -13.47 21.23 26.39
C GLU A 291 -14.54 20.80 25.36
N ALA A 292 -14.57 21.40 24.16
CA ALA A 292 -15.62 21.10 23.16
C ALA A 292 -15.15 20.98 21.70
N LEU A 293 -13.84 20.89 21.45
CA LEU A 293 -13.28 20.62 20.12
C LEU A 293 -13.07 19.12 19.75
N PRO A 294 -13.57 18.07 20.46
CA PRO A 294 -13.05 16.71 20.29
C PRO A 294 -13.50 16.00 19.00
N PHE A 295 -14.29 16.64 18.13
CA PHE A 295 -14.50 16.20 16.74
C PHE A 295 -13.57 16.94 15.79
N LEU A 296 -12.30 17.00 16.16
CA LEU A 296 -11.25 17.27 15.19
C LEU A 296 -11.47 16.25 14.08
N ASP A 297 -11.94 16.72 12.94
CA ASP A 297 -12.00 16.02 11.66
C ASP A 297 -10.57 15.57 11.30
N LEU A 298 -10.05 14.58 12.03
CA LEU A 298 -8.70 14.07 11.92
C LEU A 298 -8.58 13.34 10.59
N GLY A 299 -9.65 12.63 10.19
CA GLY A 299 -9.78 12.06 8.86
C GLY A 299 -9.62 13.13 7.79
N GLY A 300 -10.39 14.22 7.83
CA GLY A 300 -10.34 15.28 6.83
C GLY A 300 -9.03 16.07 6.87
N ARG A 301 -8.36 16.15 8.02
CA ARG A 301 -7.01 16.71 8.13
C ARG A 301 -5.95 15.82 7.49
N ILE A 302 -6.04 14.51 7.70
CA ILE A 302 -5.18 13.53 7.02
C ILE A 302 -5.39 13.68 5.52
N VAL A 303 -6.64 13.56 5.06
CA VAL A 303 -7.04 13.68 3.65
C VAL A 303 -6.54 15.00 3.04
N LYS A 304 -6.69 16.13 3.73
CA LYS A 304 -6.23 17.44 3.25
C LYS A 304 -4.71 17.59 3.20
N ALA A 305 -3.97 16.83 4.00
CA ALA A 305 -2.51 16.87 4.01
C ALA A 305 -1.90 15.93 2.97
N LEU A 306 -2.67 14.98 2.43
CA LEU A 306 -2.24 14.17 1.31
C LEU A 306 -2.00 15.08 0.09
N PRO A 307 -0.87 14.92 -0.62
CA PRO A 307 -0.64 15.59 -1.90
C PRO A 307 -1.79 15.30 -2.87
N ASP A 308 -2.12 16.26 -3.74
CA ASP A 308 -3.16 16.06 -4.78
C ASP A 308 -2.86 14.80 -5.62
N SER A 309 -1.57 14.50 -5.86
CA SER A 309 -1.11 13.30 -6.57
C SER A 309 -1.36 11.98 -5.84
N TRP A 310 -1.74 11.99 -4.56
CA TRP A 310 -2.11 10.79 -3.77
C TRP A 310 -3.63 10.71 -3.57
N MET A 311 -4.32 11.85 -3.68
CA MET A 311 -5.79 11.88 -3.69
C MET A 311 -6.40 11.37 -5.00
N THR A 312 -5.59 11.22 -6.04
CA THR A 312 -6.05 10.85 -7.37
C THR A 312 -5.34 9.66 -7.98
N ASN A 313 -4.20 9.19 -7.43
CA ASN A 313 -3.14 8.66 -8.31
C ASN A 313 -2.02 7.76 -7.68
N ASN A 314 -1.32 8.08 -6.59
CA ASN A 314 -0.09 7.31 -6.21
C ASN A 314 0.00 6.84 -4.75
N ASP A 315 -1.10 6.74 -4.02
CA ASP A 315 -1.29 6.02 -2.73
C ASP A 315 -2.74 6.34 -2.39
N ASP A 316 -3.64 5.55 -2.98
CA ASP A 316 -4.95 6.09 -3.24
C ASP A 316 -5.76 6.15 -1.96
N TYR A 317 -6.14 7.38 -1.63
CA TYR A 317 -7.23 7.62 -0.72
C TYR A 317 -8.45 6.82 -1.22
N LEU A 318 -8.81 5.76 -0.50
CA LEU A 318 -9.94 4.93 -0.88
C LEU A 318 -11.24 5.52 -0.33
N ASP A 319 -11.29 5.75 0.98
CA ASP A 319 -12.46 6.31 1.65
C ASP A 319 -12.16 6.78 3.07
N THR A 320 -13.10 7.52 3.67
CA THR A 320 -13.08 7.95 5.07
C THR A 320 -14.39 7.60 5.76
N PHE A 321 -14.31 7.07 6.98
CA PHE A 321 -15.42 6.97 7.91
C PHE A 321 -15.20 7.96 9.06
N TYR A 322 -16.00 9.01 9.08
CA TYR A 322 -15.93 10.03 10.12
C TYR A 322 -16.69 9.61 11.37
N THR A 323 -16.07 9.81 12.53
CA THR A 323 -16.68 9.67 13.85
C THR A 323 -17.44 8.35 14.01
N LEU A 324 -16.73 7.23 13.79
CA LEU A 324 -17.21 5.94 14.25
C LEU A 324 -17.19 5.92 15.78
N GLU A 325 -18.26 5.44 16.39
CA GLU A 325 -18.48 5.48 17.83
C GLU A 325 -18.42 4.07 18.44
N GLN A 326 -17.99 4.03 19.70
CA GLN A 326 -17.95 2.84 20.52
C GLN A 326 -19.36 2.30 20.77
N ASP A 327 -19.47 0.96 20.86
CA ASP A 327 -20.72 0.24 21.13
C ASP A 327 -21.83 0.42 20.08
N GLN A 328 -21.52 1.01 18.92
CA GLN A 328 -22.42 1.13 17.78
C GLN A 328 -22.28 -0.03 16.79
N VAL A 329 -23.41 -0.40 16.18
CA VAL A 329 -23.47 -1.35 15.06
C VAL A 329 -23.68 -0.56 13.78
N TYR A 330 -22.77 -0.74 12.82
CA TYR A 330 -22.85 -0.17 11.49
C TYR A 330 -23.16 -1.31 10.50
N ARG A 331 -24.18 -1.13 9.65
CA ARG A 331 -24.57 -2.10 8.62
C ARG A 331 -24.69 -1.41 7.28
N GLN A 332 -24.02 -1.97 6.28
CA GLN A 332 -23.93 -1.41 4.93
C GLN A 332 -23.60 0.08 4.99
N TYR A 333 -22.70 0.45 5.90
CA TYR A 333 -22.40 1.83 6.21
C TYR A 333 -21.41 2.35 5.15
N PRO A 334 -21.80 3.35 4.35
CA PRO A 334 -20.94 3.87 3.31
C PRO A 334 -19.88 4.79 3.90
N GLY A 335 -18.69 4.75 3.31
CA GLY A 335 -17.69 5.79 3.51
C GLY A 335 -18.12 7.11 2.85
N ALA A 336 -17.48 8.20 3.24
CA ALA A 336 -17.81 9.55 2.80
C ALA A 336 -17.59 9.78 1.29
N ALA A 337 -16.59 9.13 0.68
CA ALA A 337 -16.35 9.15 -0.76
C ALA A 337 -17.25 8.16 -1.52
N GLY A 338 -17.86 7.20 -0.82
CA GLY A 338 -18.76 6.21 -1.39
C GLY A 338 -18.05 5.11 -2.17
N ASN A 339 -16.76 4.89 -1.93
CA ASN A 339 -16.00 3.78 -2.50
C ASN A 339 -16.08 2.54 -1.61
N ALA A 340 -15.97 2.71 -0.29
CA ALA A 340 -16.01 1.61 0.67
C ALA A 340 -17.38 1.50 1.36
N VAL A 341 -17.81 0.26 1.61
CA VAL A 341 -18.98 -0.05 2.44
C VAL A 341 -18.60 -1.10 3.48
N ILE A 342 -18.94 -0.85 4.75
CA ILE A 342 -18.58 -1.72 5.88
C ILE A 342 -19.78 -2.21 6.70
N ASP A 343 -19.61 -3.39 7.31
CA ASP A 343 -20.37 -3.82 8.48
C ASP A 343 -19.43 -3.89 9.68
N LEU A 344 -19.76 -3.19 10.76
CA LEU A 344 -18.96 -3.10 11.98
C LEU A 344 -19.82 -3.44 13.20
N GLU A 345 -19.31 -4.31 14.07
CA GLU A 345 -20.03 -4.74 15.29
C GLU A 345 -19.16 -4.60 16.53
N PRO A 346 -19.72 -4.18 17.68
CA PRO A 346 -18.98 -4.12 18.93
C PRO A 346 -18.71 -5.53 19.45
N LYS A 347 -17.53 -5.74 20.03
CA LYS A 347 -17.14 -6.99 20.68
C LYS A 347 -16.29 -6.73 21.90
N GLU A 348 -16.67 -7.35 22.99
CA GLU A 348 -15.82 -7.48 24.17
C GLU A 348 -14.99 -8.77 24.09
N ILE A 349 -13.69 -8.66 24.31
CA ILE A 349 -12.77 -9.81 24.37
C ILE A 349 -12.30 -9.95 25.81
N ALA A 350 -12.81 -10.95 26.51
CA ALA A 350 -12.41 -11.21 27.89
C ALA A 350 -10.92 -11.59 27.98
N PRO A 351 -10.21 -11.14 29.02
CA PRO A 351 -8.86 -11.61 29.27
C PRO A 351 -8.86 -13.13 29.49
N THR A 352 -7.83 -13.82 29.01
CA THR A 352 -7.62 -15.24 29.33
C THR A 352 -7.50 -15.38 30.84
N ARG A 353 -8.34 -16.24 31.43
CA ARG A 353 -8.17 -16.63 32.84
C ARG A 353 -6.79 -17.27 33.00
N PRO A 354 -6.03 -16.93 34.06
CA PRO A 354 -4.70 -17.48 34.29
C PRO A 354 -4.72 -19.01 34.47
#